data_AF-A0A1M3PZ89-F1
#
_entry.id   AF-A0A1M3PZ89-F1
#
_cell.length_a   1.000
_cell.length_b   1.000
_cell.length_c   1.000
_cell.angle_alpha   90.00
_cell.angle_beta   90.00
_cell.angle_gamma   90.00
#
_symmetry.space_group_name_H-M   'P 1'
#
loop_
_entity.id
_entity.type
_entity.pdbx_description
1 polymer ?
#
loop_
_entity_poly.entity_id
_entity_poly.type
_entity_poly.pdbx_seq_one_letter_code
_entity_poly.pdbx_strand_id
1 'polypeptide(L)'
;MNDSYAQRRYPTAASASKKRERIHDPSRLIPEALRREGVTSKTGAAIDKGYLYRVLNNRTYLGEAPRKGTVHRGEHQAIVPRDLWDRVHAALQESPRVRANQNRAQSPALLRGLIFGTDGRALSPTHTVRRGRQYRYYVSQSVLKGGAPADPTIVRRIAAAEIETVVMAQVRALIRQPEVIVGTWQAARVEAPGMTEDEVRTALERLEPMWDELFPGEHARIVQALVERVTVGPTGADIRLRVEGLAGLVRDLRPVAGWRDAA
;
A
#
# COMPACT_ATOMS: atom_id res chain seq x y z
N MET A 1 -17.32 -26.57 -2.13
CA MET A 1 -18.12 -25.74 -1.20
C MET A 1 -17.65 -26.04 0.21
N ASN A 2 -16.56 -25.39 0.63
CA ASN A 2 -16.05 -25.46 2.00
C ASN A 2 -15.09 -24.28 2.16
N ASP A 3 -15.62 -23.16 2.64
CA ASP A 3 -14.90 -21.92 2.84
C ASP A 3 -14.71 -21.73 4.35
N SER A 4 -13.60 -22.28 4.86
CA SER A 4 -13.21 -22.23 6.27
C SER A 4 -11.73 -21.91 6.33
N TYR A 5 -11.40 -20.62 6.38
CA TYR A 5 -10.05 -20.17 6.68
C TYR A 5 -10.07 -19.17 7.84
N ALA A 6 -9.57 -19.68 8.97
CA ALA A 6 -8.86 -19.00 10.07
C ALA A 6 -9.50 -17.75 10.72
N GLN A 7 -10.47 -17.97 11.62
CA GLN A 7 -10.84 -16.99 12.66
C GLN A 7 -9.76 -16.96 13.75
N ARG A 8 -8.91 -15.93 13.77
CA ARG A 8 -7.94 -15.72 14.86
C ARG A 8 -8.26 -14.43 15.61
N ARG A 9 -8.61 -14.57 16.89
CA ARG A 9 -9.08 -13.52 17.81
C ARG A 9 -7.89 -12.88 18.54
N TYR A 10 -7.72 -11.56 18.45
CA TYR A 10 -6.58 -10.84 19.06
C TYR A 10 -7.01 -9.82 20.12
N PRO A 11 -6.33 -9.72 21.29
CA PRO A 11 -6.62 -8.75 22.33
C PRO A 11 -6.34 -7.31 21.90
N THR A 12 -7.27 -6.39 22.20
CA THR A 12 -7.06 -4.94 22.03
C THR A 12 -6.02 -4.46 23.05
N ALA A 13 -4.81 -4.18 22.58
CA ALA A 13 -3.70 -3.73 23.42
C ALA A 13 -3.92 -2.29 23.91
N ALA A 14 -4.26 -2.16 25.19
CA ALA A 14 -4.05 -0.92 25.93
C ALA A 14 -2.54 -0.71 26.16
N SER A 15 -2.11 0.53 25.98
CA SER A 15 -0.77 1.08 26.24
C SER A 15 0.34 0.77 25.22
N ALA A 16 0.76 1.79 24.46
CA ALA A 16 2.16 2.28 24.42
C ALA A 16 2.40 3.29 23.27
N SER A 17 3.10 4.36 23.63
CA SER A 17 4.13 5.03 22.82
C SER A 17 3.72 5.85 21.59
N LYS A 18 3.55 7.14 21.89
CA LYS A 18 3.64 8.34 21.05
C LYS A 18 4.91 8.33 20.16
N LYS A 19 4.85 7.75 18.96
CA LYS A 19 5.88 7.95 17.92
C LYS A 19 5.31 8.78 16.78
N ARG A 20 6.05 9.83 16.41
CA ARG A 20 5.69 10.78 15.37
C ARG A 20 5.68 10.06 14.02
N GLU A 21 4.52 9.92 13.41
CA GLU A 21 4.40 9.47 12.03
C GLU A 21 4.88 10.60 11.12
N ARG A 22 6.12 10.49 10.64
CA ARG A 22 6.69 11.40 9.65
C ARG A 22 6.06 11.02 8.33
N ILE A 23 5.28 11.92 7.74
CA ILE A 23 4.78 11.74 6.38
C ILE A 23 6.02 11.59 5.47
N HIS A 24 6.27 10.39 4.96
CA HIS A 24 7.42 10.09 4.13
C HIS A 24 7.21 10.66 2.72
N ASP A 25 8.11 11.55 2.29
CA ASP A 25 8.10 12.15 0.95
C ASP A 25 8.80 11.18 -0.04
N PRO A 26 8.14 10.77 -1.15
CA PRO A 26 8.70 9.91 -2.19
C PRO A 26 10.10 10.32 -2.66
N SER A 27 10.35 11.62 -2.76
CA SER A 27 11.59 12.16 -3.28
C SER A 27 12.78 12.02 -2.33
N ARG A 28 12.54 11.56 -1.10
CA ARG A 28 13.57 11.28 -0.09
C ARG A 28 13.87 9.79 0.07
N LEU A 29 12.89 8.92 -0.17
CA LEU A 29 13.02 7.48 0.00
C LEU A 29 13.92 6.84 -1.07
N ILE A 30 13.76 7.22 -2.34
CA ILE A 30 14.56 6.63 -3.42
C ILE A 30 16.07 6.93 -3.25
N PRO A 31 16.52 8.16 -2.94
CA PRO A 31 17.93 8.42 -2.63
C PRO A 31 18.45 7.71 -1.36
N GLU A 32 17.59 7.40 -0.38
CA GLU A 32 17.96 6.62 0.81
C GLU A 32 18.11 5.13 0.48
N ALA A 33 17.19 4.56 -0.30
CA ALA A 33 17.24 3.18 -0.77
C ALA A 33 18.47 2.91 -1.66
N LEU A 34 18.71 3.77 -2.66
CA LEU A 34 19.87 3.65 -3.56
C LEU A 34 21.21 3.73 -2.80
N ARG A 35 21.26 4.51 -1.71
CA ARG A 35 22.45 4.56 -0.84
C ARG A 35 22.65 3.27 -0.05
N ARG A 36 21.59 2.62 0.43
CA ARG A 36 21.70 1.31 1.12
C ARG A 36 22.20 0.22 0.18
N GLU A 37 21.79 0.29 -1.08
CA GLU A 37 22.24 -0.62 -2.14
C GLU A 37 23.64 -0.29 -2.67
N GLY A 38 24.31 0.74 -2.14
CA GLY A 38 25.65 1.15 -2.57
C GLY A 38 25.69 1.76 -3.97
N VAL A 39 24.54 2.10 -4.55
CA VAL A 39 24.47 2.71 -5.88
C VAL A 39 24.98 4.14 -5.80
N THR A 40 26.02 4.41 -6.60
CA THR A 40 26.63 5.73 -6.71
C THR A 40 26.44 6.29 -8.11
N SER A 41 26.58 7.60 -8.24
CA SER A 41 26.67 8.27 -9.53
C SER A 41 27.93 7.84 -10.28
N LYS A 42 28.02 8.17 -11.58
CA LYS A 42 29.21 7.91 -12.41
C LYS A 42 30.53 8.47 -11.83
N THR A 43 30.46 9.46 -10.93
CA THR A 43 31.61 10.07 -10.26
C THR A 43 31.84 9.53 -8.85
N GLY A 44 31.16 8.45 -8.46
CA GLY A 44 31.26 7.84 -7.12
C GLY A 44 30.51 8.60 -6.01
N ALA A 45 29.85 9.71 -6.32
CA ALA A 45 29.06 10.47 -5.35
C ALA A 45 27.71 9.80 -5.07
N ALA A 46 27.19 9.97 -3.85
CA ALA A 46 25.86 9.48 -3.48
C ALA A 46 24.77 10.07 -4.39
N ILE A 47 23.80 9.24 -4.77
CA ILE A 47 22.67 9.69 -5.58
C ILE A 47 21.79 10.61 -4.74
N ASP A 48 21.65 11.85 -5.18
CA ASP A 48 20.76 12.83 -4.59
C ASP A 48 19.45 12.99 -5.40
N LYS A 49 18.54 13.81 -4.88
CA LYS A 49 17.27 14.11 -5.54
C LYS A 49 17.50 14.76 -6.92
N GLY A 50 18.47 15.65 -7.07
CA GLY A 50 18.72 16.34 -8.34
C GLY A 50 19.21 15.39 -9.44
N TYR A 51 20.06 14.44 -9.06
CA TYR A 51 20.53 13.36 -9.90
C TYR A 51 19.37 12.48 -10.37
N LEU A 52 18.49 12.07 -9.44
CA LEU A 52 17.32 11.25 -9.77
C LEU A 52 16.38 11.95 -10.76
N TYR A 53 16.08 13.25 -10.55
CA TYR A 53 15.27 14.02 -11.49
C TYR A 53 15.92 14.11 -12.87
N ARG A 54 17.25 14.26 -12.94
CA ARG A 54 17.98 14.30 -14.22
C ARG A 54 17.90 12.98 -14.97
N VAL A 55 18.02 11.86 -14.26
CA VAL A 55 17.87 10.50 -14.83
C VAL A 55 16.43 10.31 -15.32
N LEU A 56 15.43 10.60 -14.49
CA LEU A 56 14.02 10.41 -14.86
C LEU A 56 13.56 11.27 -16.04
N ASN A 57 14.21 12.42 -16.30
CA ASN A 57 13.91 13.28 -17.45
C ASN A 57 14.80 13.01 -18.68
N ASN A 58 15.70 12.02 -18.63
CA ASN A 58 16.58 11.72 -19.74
C ASN A 58 15.87 10.92 -20.85
N ARG A 59 15.46 11.61 -21.92
CA ARG A 59 14.76 11.02 -23.08
C ARG A 59 15.59 9.98 -23.85
N THR A 60 16.90 9.92 -23.61
CA THR A 60 17.74 8.83 -24.13
C THR A 60 17.22 7.46 -23.69
N TYR A 61 16.57 7.33 -22.53
CA TYR A 61 15.97 6.06 -22.12
C TYR A 61 14.78 5.61 -22.99
N LEU A 62 14.17 6.51 -23.77
CA LEU A 62 13.14 6.21 -24.76
C LEU A 62 13.67 5.82 -26.13
N GLY A 63 14.99 5.70 -26.32
CA GLY A 63 15.55 5.57 -27.65
C GLY A 63 15.55 6.91 -28.41
N GLU A 64 15.41 8.04 -27.72
CA GLU A 64 15.34 9.37 -28.33
C GLU A 64 16.66 10.15 -28.14
N ALA A 65 17.04 10.95 -29.13
CA ALA A 65 18.21 11.81 -29.09
C ALA A 65 17.78 13.28 -29.25
N PRO A 66 17.76 14.08 -28.18
CA PRO A 66 17.43 15.50 -28.28
C PRO A 66 18.62 16.27 -28.89
N ARG A 67 18.38 16.97 -30.01
CA ARG A 67 19.35 17.86 -30.66
C ARG A 67 18.72 19.23 -30.90
N LYS A 68 19.31 20.28 -30.32
CA LYS A 68 18.88 21.69 -30.49
C LYS A 68 17.35 21.88 -30.37
N GLY A 69 16.73 21.32 -29.33
CA GLY A 69 15.29 21.46 -29.06
C GLY A 69 14.38 20.54 -29.89
N THR A 70 14.93 19.79 -30.85
CA THR A 70 14.18 18.81 -31.65
C THR A 70 14.52 17.40 -31.17
N VAL A 71 13.51 16.57 -30.96
CA VAL A 71 13.69 15.19 -30.48
C VAL A 71 13.68 14.27 -31.69
N HIS A 72 14.77 13.55 -31.91
CA HIS A 72 14.90 12.57 -33.00
C HIS A 72 14.86 11.16 -32.44
N ARG A 73 14.46 10.19 -33.28
CA ARG A 73 14.66 8.77 -32.97
C ARG A 73 16.16 8.49 -32.99
N GLY A 74 16.70 8.05 -31.87
CA GLY A 74 18.07 7.59 -31.74
C GLY A 74 18.24 6.20 -32.34
N GLU A 75 19.48 5.85 -32.63
CA GLU A 75 19.86 4.52 -33.15
C GLU A 75 19.87 3.45 -32.06
N HIS A 76 19.87 3.86 -30.78
CA HIS A 76 19.84 2.95 -29.65
C HIS A 76 18.42 2.49 -29.32
N GLN A 77 18.30 1.24 -28.89
CA GLN A 77 17.05 0.68 -28.41
C GLN A 77 16.60 1.41 -27.14
N ALA A 78 15.28 1.62 -27.02
CA ALA A 78 14.69 2.16 -25.80
C ALA A 78 14.94 1.20 -24.62
N ILE A 79 15.40 1.74 -23.50
CA ILE A 79 15.58 0.99 -22.25
C ILE A 79 14.26 0.91 -21.49
N VAL A 80 13.40 1.93 -21.62
CA VAL A 80 12.12 2.04 -20.91
C VAL A 80 10.97 2.10 -21.92
N PRO A 81 9.90 1.30 -21.74
CA PRO A 81 8.69 1.39 -22.54
C PRO A 81 8.02 2.78 -22.46
N ARG A 82 7.41 3.22 -23.57
CA ARG A 82 6.81 4.55 -23.65
C ARG A 82 5.63 4.75 -22.70
N ASP A 83 4.82 3.73 -22.52
CA ASP A 83 3.69 3.72 -21.58
C ASP A 83 4.15 3.89 -20.12
N LEU A 84 5.28 3.29 -19.74
CA LEU A 84 5.87 3.44 -18.41
C LEU A 84 6.43 4.87 -18.23
N TRP A 85 7.12 5.38 -19.25
CA TRP A 85 7.63 6.75 -19.26
C TRP A 85 6.50 7.79 -19.08
N ASP A 86 5.43 7.65 -19.85
CA ASP A 86 4.30 8.58 -19.83
C ASP A 86 3.59 8.55 -18.46
N ARG A 87 3.42 7.36 -17.86
CA ARG A 87 2.89 7.20 -16.49
C ARG A 87 3.75 7.90 -15.44
N VAL A 88 5.08 7.72 -15.50
CA VAL A 88 6.03 8.38 -14.58
C VAL A 88 5.98 9.90 -14.73
N HIS A 89 5.93 10.39 -15.98
CA HIS A 89 5.90 11.83 -16.22
C HIS A 89 4.56 12.45 -15.82
N ALA A 90 3.43 11.76 -16.01
CA ALA A 90 2.15 12.19 -15.48
C ALA A 90 2.22 12.37 -13.94
N ALA A 91 2.84 11.42 -13.23
CA ALA A 91 3.04 11.52 -11.79
C ALA A 91 4.03 12.62 -11.36
N LEU A 92 5.06 12.91 -12.18
CA LEU A 92 6.04 13.98 -11.91
C LEU A 92 5.47 15.39 -12.15
N GLN A 93 4.58 15.55 -13.14
CA GLN A 93 3.90 16.82 -13.44
C GLN A 93 2.90 17.23 -12.36
N GLU A 94 2.49 16.29 -11.51
CA GLU A 94 1.62 16.60 -10.40
C GLU A 94 2.33 17.46 -9.34
N SER A 95 1.73 18.60 -9.02
CA SER A 95 2.29 19.56 -8.06
C SER A 95 2.62 18.86 -6.74
N PRO A 96 3.81 19.05 -6.15
CA PRO A 96 4.15 18.51 -4.83
C PRO A 96 3.12 18.86 -3.74
N ARG A 97 2.47 20.03 -3.87
CA ARG A 97 1.39 20.44 -2.96
C ARG A 97 0.12 19.60 -3.17
N VAL A 98 -0.25 19.34 -4.42
CA VAL A 98 -1.38 18.48 -4.77
C VAL A 98 -1.11 17.04 -4.34
N ARG A 99 0.09 16.50 -4.61
CA ARG A 99 0.52 15.17 -4.12
C ARG A 99 0.53 15.07 -2.61
N ALA A 100 1.08 16.05 -1.90
CA ALA A 100 1.11 16.05 -0.44
C ALA A 100 -0.29 16.25 0.17
N ASN A 101 -1.19 16.94 -0.53
CA ASN A 101 -2.58 17.11 -0.12
C ASN A 101 -3.41 15.87 -0.42
N GLN A 102 -3.23 15.23 -1.57
CA GLN A 102 -3.83 13.95 -1.92
C GLN A 102 -3.32 12.84 -1.01
N ASN A 103 -2.01 12.72 -0.72
CA ASN A 103 -1.52 11.76 0.27
C ASN A 103 -2.12 12.00 1.67
N ARG A 104 -2.38 13.26 2.04
CA ARG A 104 -3.08 13.62 3.29
C ARG A 104 -4.60 13.39 3.23
N ALA A 105 -5.21 13.53 2.05
CA ALA A 105 -6.65 13.43 1.83
C ALA A 105 -7.10 12.00 1.45
N GLN A 106 -6.21 11.18 0.90
CA GLN A 106 -6.40 9.77 0.52
C GLN A 106 -6.32 8.84 1.72
N SER A 107 -5.71 9.26 2.83
CA SER A 107 -5.66 8.44 4.06
C SER A 107 -6.02 9.18 5.35
N PRO A 108 -7.26 9.72 5.49
CA PRO A 108 -7.78 10.08 6.80
C PRO A 108 -8.46 8.88 7.50
N ALA A 109 -8.76 7.79 6.77
CA ALA A 109 -9.46 6.61 7.30
C ALA A 109 -9.23 5.35 6.44
N LEU A 110 -8.19 4.58 6.75
CA LEU A 110 -7.78 3.35 6.04
C LEU A 110 -8.91 2.32 5.94
N LEU A 111 -9.71 2.18 7.01
CA LEU A 111 -10.73 1.14 7.18
C LEU A 111 -12.14 1.64 6.83
N ARG A 112 -12.25 2.79 6.16
CA ARG A 112 -13.56 3.32 5.74
C ARG A 112 -14.30 2.30 4.87
N GLY A 113 -15.49 1.91 5.31
CA GLY A 113 -16.31 0.90 4.61
C GLY A 113 -15.91 -0.55 4.88
N LEU A 114 -14.83 -0.77 5.64
CA LEU A 114 -14.32 -2.11 5.99
C LEU A 114 -14.53 -2.44 7.47
N ILE A 115 -14.66 -1.45 8.36
CA ILE A 115 -14.79 -1.64 9.80
C ILE A 115 -16.24 -1.65 10.32
N PHE A 116 -16.56 -2.65 11.13
CA PHE A 116 -17.91 -2.90 11.65
C PHE A 116 -17.87 -3.38 13.11
N GLY A 117 -18.95 -3.15 13.86
CA GLY A 117 -19.14 -3.71 15.19
C GLY A 117 -19.64 -5.15 15.16
N THR A 118 -19.63 -5.80 16.32
CA THR A 118 -20.26 -7.11 16.55
C THR A 118 -21.78 -7.11 16.28
N ASP A 119 -22.41 -5.94 16.32
CA ASP A 119 -23.81 -5.72 15.96
C ASP A 119 -24.06 -5.60 14.45
N GLY A 120 -23.02 -5.82 13.64
CA GLY A 120 -23.09 -5.75 12.19
C GLY A 120 -23.04 -4.33 11.61
N ARG A 121 -23.13 -3.29 12.45
CA ARG A 121 -23.17 -1.89 12.00
C ARG A 121 -21.78 -1.37 11.67
N ALA A 122 -21.68 -0.55 10.62
CA ALA A 122 -20.43 0.09 10.25
C ALA A 122 -19.97 1.09 11.32
N LEU A 123 -18.66 1.24 11.48
CA LEU A 123 -18.09 2.38 12.20
C LEU A 123 -17.64 3.43 11.18
N SER A 124 -18.06 4.67 11.39
CA SER A 124 -17.73 5.80 10.52
C SER A 124 -16.51 6.55 11.04
N PRO A 125 -15.57 6.96 10.17
CA PRO A 125 -14.44 7.76 10.58
C PRO A 125 -14.91 9.17 11.01
N THR A 126 -14.47 9.57 12.19
CA THR A 126 -14.76 10.85 12.82
C THR A 126 -13.45 11.45 13.32
N HIS A 127 -13.38 12.77 13.45
CA HIS A 127 -12.23 13.41 14.06
C HIS A 127 -12.67 14.52 15.01
N THR A 128 -11.80 14.84 15.96
CA THR A 128 -11.91 16.02 16.82
C THR A 128 -10.61 16.78 16.81
N VAL A 129 -10.66 18.10 16.91
CA VAL A 129 -9.46 18.94 17.00
C VAL A 129 -9.40 19.52 18.41
N ARG A 130 -8.30 19.28 19.12
CA ARG A 130 -8.05 19.84 20.44
C ARG A 130 -6.63 20.40 20.51
N ARG A 131 -6.48 21.66 20.89
CA ARG A 131 -5.18 22.36 21.00
C ARG A 131 -4.33 22.24 19.72
N GLY A 132 -4.96 22.44 18.56
CA GLY A 132 -4.31 22.32 17.25
C GLY A 132 -3.96 20.88 16.83
N ARG A 133 -4.28 19.87 17.64
CA ARG A 133 -4.06 18.45 17.32
C ARG A 133 -5.35 17.78 16.90
N GLN A 134 -5.32 17.13 15.74
CA GLN A 134 -6.42 16.29 15.24
C GLN A 134 -6.32 14.87 15.84
N TYR A 135 -7.42 14.40 16.41
CA TYR A 135 -7.61 13.04 16.91
C TYR A 135 -8.62 12.33 16.04
N ARG A 136 -8.34 11.10 15.61
CA ARG A 136 -9.15 10.34 14.67
C ARG A 136 -9.69 9.08 15.33
N TYR A 137 -10.96 8.78 15.03
CA TYR A 137 -11.68 7.67 15.63
C TYR A 137 -12.60 7.02 14.60
N TYR A 138 -12.86 5.74 14.75
CA TYR A 138 -14.01 5.09 14.15
C TYR A 138 -15.13 5.04 15.19
N VAL A 139 -16.32 5.54 14.85
CA VAL A 139 -17.47 5.64 15.76
C VAL A 139 -18.63 4.84 15.20
N SER A 140 -19.26 3.99 16.02
CA SER A 140 -20.41 3.21 15.59
C SER A 140 -21.55 4.12 15.11
N GLN A 141 -22.18 3.74 13.99
CA GLN A 141 -23.31 4.50 13.45
C GLN A 141 -24.48 4.62 14.42
N SER A 142 -24.68 3.65 15.32
CA SER A 142 -25.74 3.74 16.35
C SER A 142 -25.50 4.94 17.28
N VAL A 143 -24.26 5.14 17.71
CA VAL A 143 -23.83 6.26 18.56
C VAL A 143 -23.95 7.59 17.83
N LEU A 144 -23.57 7.66 16.55
CA LEU A 144 -23.67 8.89 15.76
C LEU A 144 -25.12 9.32 15.52
N LYS A 145 -26.07 8.37 15.46
CA LYS A 145 -27.50 8.64 15.30
C LYS A 145 -28.23 8.88 16.63
N GLY A 146 -27.49 9.09 17.72
CA GLY A 146 -28.07 9.37 19.05
C GLY A 146 -28.56 8.14 19.82
N GLY A 147 -28.33 6.94 19.30
CA GLY A 147 -28.61 5.70 20.03
C GLY A 147 -27.47 5.32 20.97
N ALA A 148 -27.78 4.93 22.19
CA ALA A 148 -26.84 4.16 23.00
C ALA A 148 -26.93 2.68 22.57
N PRO A 149 -25.80 1.97 22.37
CA PRO A 149 -25.88 0.52 22.25
C PRO A 149 -26.46 -0.05 23.55
N ALA A 150 -27.54 -0.83 23.42
CA ALA A 150 -28.16 -1.50 24.57
C ALA A 150 -27.22 -2.53 25.20
N ASP A 151 -26.30 -3.07 24.41
CA ASP A 151 -25.31 -4.07 24.82
C ASP A 151 -23.95 -3.40 25.12
N PRO A 152 -23.41 -3.54 26.35
CA PRO A 152 -22.10 -3.00 26.73
C PRO A 152 -20.91 -3.61 25.98
N THR A 153 -21.10 -4.74 25.28
CA THR A 153 -20.05 -5.36 24.47
C THR A 153 -19.82 -4.66 23.12
N ILE A 154 -20.73 -3.77 22.70
CA ILE A 154 -20.61 -3.06 21.42
C ILE A 154 -19.60 -1.91 21.55
N VAL A 155 -18.58 -1.95 20.69
CA VAL A 155 -17.55 -0.91 20.61
C VAL A 155 -18.15 0.38 20.07
N ARG A 156 -18.31 1.38 20.94
CA ARG A 156 -18.86 2.71 20.58
C ARG A 156 -17.90 3.54 19.73
N ARG A 157 -16.62 3.53 20.11
CA ARG A 157 -15.57 4.34 19.51
C ARG A 157 -14.23 3.64 19.68
N ILE A 158 -13.40 3.66 18.65
CA ILE A 158 -12.02 3.15 18.68
C ILE A 158 -11.08 4.16 18.04
N ALA A 159 -9.85 4.28 18.56
CA ALA A 159 -8.83 5.17 18.01
C ALA A 159 -8.38 4.64 16.64
N ALA A 160 -8.42 5.50 15.62
CA ALA A 160 -8.11 5.09 14.25
C ALA A 160 -6.67 4.56 14.13
N ALA A 161 -5.70 5.28 14.70
CA ALA A 161 -4.29 4.90 14.62
C ALA A 161 -4.00 3.51 15.24
N GLU A 162 -4.66 3.17 16.36
CA GLU A 162 -4.46 1.89 17.04
C GLU A 162 -5.02 0.74 16.21
N ILE A 163 -6.27 0.84 15.75
CA ILE A 163 -6.89 -0.23 14.96
C ILE A 163 -6.24 -0.37 13.58
N GLU A 164 -5.85 0.73 12.94
CA GLU A 164 -5.19 0.71 11.64
C GLU A 164 -3.81 0.06 11.72
N THR A 165 -3.04 0.34 12.77
CA THR A 165 -1.75 -0.31 13.01
C THR A 165 -1.91 -1.81 13.17
N VAL A 166 -2.89 -2.25 13.97
CA VAL A 166 -3.17 -3.68 14.18
C VAL A 166 -3.59 -4.35 12.88
N VAL A 167 -4.50 -3.73 12.12
CA VAL A 167 -4.95 -4.28 10.83
C VAL A 167 -3.81 -4.37 9.83
N MET A 168 -2.98 -3.33 9.70
CA MET A 168 -1.81 -3.36 8.82
C MET A 168 -0.82 -4.46 9.20
N ALA A 169 -0.50 -4.60 10.48
CA ALA A 169 0.40 -5.63 10.97
C ALA A 169 -0.15 -7.04 10.66
N GLN A 170 -1.46 -7.24 10.86
CA GLN A 170 -2.09 -8.52 10.58
C GLN A 170 -2.16 -8.82 9.09
N VAL A 171 -2.51 -7.85 8.23
CA VAL A 171 -2.47 -8.01 6.77
C VAL A 171 -1.07 -8.41 6.31
N ARG A 172 -0.02 -7.73 6.79
CA ARG A 172 1.38 -8.08 6.51
C ARG A 172 1.73 -9.51 6.93
N ALA A 173 1.23 -9.96 8.08
CA ALA A 173 1.46 -11.32 8.57
C ALA A 173 0.71 -12.38 7.74
N LEU A 174 -0.55 -12.11 7.36
CA LEU A 174 -1.40 -13.02 6.61
C LEU A 174 -0.87 -13.27 5.19
N ILE A 175 -0.34 -12.24 4.52
CA ILE A 175 0.26 -12.38 3.18
C ILE A 175 1.39 -13.42 3.15
N ARG A 176 2.03 -13.72 4.29
CA ARG A 176 3.13 -14.70 4.40
C ARG A 176 2.65 -16.14 4.63
N GLN A 177 1.37 -16.36 4.86
CA GLN A 177 0.87 -17.68 5.23
C GLN A 177 0.83 -18.60 4.00
N PRO A 178 1.27 -19.87 4.12
CA PRO A 178 1.22 -20.83 3.02
C PRO A 178 -0.17 -20.96 2.39
N GLU A 179 -1.22 -20.93 3.22
CA GLU A 179 -2.61 -21.03 2.77
C GLU A 179 -3.01 -19.83 1.88
N VAL A 180 -2.52 -18.64 2.22
CA VAL A 180 -2.71 -17.43 1.42
C VAL A 180 -1.96 -17.54 0.10
N ILE A 181 -0.72 -18.05 0.11
CA ILE A 181 0.06 -18.28 -1.12
C ILE A 181 -0.67 -19.27 -2.04
N VAL A 182 -1.10 -20.41 -1.51
CA VAL A 182 -1.82 -21.44 -2.29
C VAL A 182 -3.16 -20.91 -2.81
N GLY A 183 -3.95 -20.23 -1.98
CA GLY A 183 -5.22 -19.63 -2.40
C GLY A 183 -5.02 -18.56 -3.49
N THR A 184 -3.98 -17.75 -3.35
CA THR A 184 -3.60 -16.75 -4.36
C THR A 184 -3.19 -17.40 -5.67
N TRP A 185 -2.39 -18.47 -5.62
CA TRP A 185 -1.99 -19.23 -6.80
C TRP A 185 -3.20 -19.86 -7.50
N GLN A 186 -4.10 -20.50 -6.76
CA GLN A 186 -5.32 -21.09 -7.30
C GLN A 186 -6.20 -20.05 -8.00
N ALA A 187 -6.39 -18.89 -7.38
CA ALA A 187 -7.15 -17.79 -7.97
C ALA A 187 -6.44 -17.20 -9.21
N ALA A 188 -5.13 -17.01 -9.16
CA ALA A 188 -4.36 -16.45 -10.27
C ALA A 188 -4.30 -17.39 -11.49
N ARG A 189 -4.33 -18.72 -11.28
CA ARG A 189 -4.29 -19.71 -12.37
C ARG A 189 -5.49 -19.64 -13.31
N VAL A 190 -6.63 -19.10 -12.84
CA VAL A 190 -7.83 -18.89 -13.68
C VAL A 190 -7.52 -17.91 -14.82
N GLU A 191 -6.73 -16.88 -14.55
CA GLU A 191 -6.35 -15.85 -15.53
C GLU A 191 -4.98 -16.11 -16.18
N ALA A 192 -4.09 -16.84 -15.49
CA ALA A 192 -2.75 -17.18 -15.97
C ALA A 192 -2.42 -18.66 -15.71
N PRO A 193 -2.84 -19.59 -16.60
CA PRO A 193 -2.74 -21.03 -16.38
C PRO A 193 -1.32 -21.58 -16.18
N GLY A 194 -0.30 -20.87 -16.67
CA GLY A 194 1.12 -21.24 -16.54
C GLY A 194 1.80 -20.75 -15.26
N MET A 195 1.10 -20.03 -14.38
CA MET A 195 1.68 -19.52 -13.14
C MET A 195 1.92 -20.65 -12.13
N THR A 196 3.12 -20.72 -11.56
CA THR A 196 3.47 -21.71 -10.52
C THR A 196 3.25 -21.12 -9.12
N GLU A 197 3.11 -21.99 -8.12
CA GLU A 197 3.01 -21.55 -6.72
C GLU A 197 4.29 -20.82 -6.26
N ASP A 198 5.45 -21.29 -6.72
CA ASP A 198 6.75 -20.71 -6.35
C ASP A 198 6.95 -19.29 -6.90
N GLU A 199 6.43 -19.01 -8.11
CA GLU A 199 6.39 -17.66 -8.65
C GLU A 199 5.54 -16.71 -7.79
N VAL A 200 4.39 -17.19 -7.31
CA VAL A 200 3.48 -16.44 -6.43
C VAL A 200 4.14 -16.16 -5.08
N ARG A 201 4.75 -17.19 -4.48
CA ARG A 201 5.52 -17.10 -3.25
C ARG A 201 6.63 -16.05 -3.37
N THR A 202 7.46 -16.17 -4.41
CA THR A 202 8.58 -15.25 -4.67
C THR A 202 8.09 -13.81 -4.86
N ALA A 203 6.97 -13.60 -5.55
CA ALA A 203 6.40 -12.27 -5.76
C ALA A 203 5.92 -11.64 -4.44
N LEU A 204 5.25 -12.42 -3.58
CA LEU A 204 4.79 -11.96 -2.26
C LEU A 204 5.95 -11.73 -1.29
N GLU A 205 7.01 -12.52 -1.35
CA GLU A 205 8.23 -12.30 -0.55
C GLU A 205 8.93 -11.00 -0.93
N ARG A 206 8.93 -10.62 -2.23
CA ARG A 206 9.49 -9.33 -2.68
C ARG A 206 8.71 -8.12 -2.19
N LEU A 207 7.42 -8.26 -1.89
CA LEU A 207 6.63 -7.18 -1.30
C LEU A 207 7.09 -6.84 0.12
N GLU A 208 7.64 -7.79 0.86
CA GLU A 208 8.01 -7.63 2.27
C GLU A 208 8.95 -6.45 2.54
N PRO A 209 10.13 -6.36 1.88
CA PRO A 209 11.03 -5.24 2.08
C PRO A 209 10.45 -3.93 1.56
N MET A 210 9.53 -3.98 0.59
CA MET A 210 8.90 -2.81 0.00
C MET A 210 7.75 -2.26 0.86
N TRP A 211 7.14 -3.09 1.71
CA TRP A 211 5.94 -2.76 2.48
C TRP A 211 6.11 -1.50 3.32
N ASP A 212 7.25 -1.34 3.98
CA ASP A 212 7.54 -0.19 4.84
C ASP A 212 7.92 1.07 4.04
N GLU A 213 8.21 0.91 2.74
CA GLU A 213 8.53 2.00 1.81
C GLU A 213 7.31 2.45 1.00
N LEU A 214 6.19 1.71 1.04
CA LEU A 214 4.95 2.07 0.36
C LEU A 214 4.36 3.38 0.92
N PHE A 215 3.78 4.16 0.02
CA PHE A 215 3.05 5.36 0.39
C PHE A 215 1.75 5.02 1.10
N PRO A 216 1.24 5.89 2.00
CA PRO A 216 -0.04 5.65 2.69
C PRO A 216 -1.23 5.36 1.76
N GLY A 217 -1.23 5.94 0.55
CA GLY A 217 -2.25 5.64 -0.46
C GLY A 217 -2.14 4.22 -1.02
N GLU A 218 -0.93 3.70 -1.17
CA GLU A 218 -0.70 2.34 -1.64
C GLU A 218 -1.02 1.32 -0.55
N HIS A 219 -0.68 1.61 0.71
CA HIS A 219 -1.20 0.82 1.85
C HIS A 219 -2.72 0.76 1.85
N ALA A 220 -3.39 1.88 1.59
CA ALA A 220 -4.85 1.92 1.54
C ALA A 220 -5.42 1.12 0.37
N ARG A 221 -4.82 1.21 -0.83
CA ARG A 221 -5.19 0.42 -2.00
C ARG A 221 -5.06 -1.08 -1.72
N ILE A 222 -3.92 -1.50 -1.16
CA ILE A 222 -3.68 -2.90 -0.82
C ILE A 222 -4.68 -3.37 0.24
N VAL A 223 -4.87 -2.63 1.32
CA VAL A 223 -5.83 -3.00 2.37
C VAL A 223 -7.26 -3.09 1.82
N GLN A 224 -7.70 -2.18 0.95
CA GLN A 224 -9.04 -2.25 0.34
C GLN A 224 -9.20 -3.41 -0.64
N ALA A 225 -8.12 -3.84 -1.29
CA ALA A 225 -8.12 -5.00 -2.17
C ALA A 225 -8.16 -6.31 -1.37
N LEU A 226 -7.39 -6.39 -0.27
CA LEU A 226 -7.17 -7.62 0.48
C LEU A 226 -8.17 -7.84 1.61
N VAL A 227 -8.65 -6.79 2.26
CA VAL A 227 -9.54 -6.90 3.42
C VAL A 227 -10.98 -6.83 2.96
N GLU A 228 -11.74 -7.88 3.26
CA GLU A 228 -13.19 -7.90 3.07
C GLU A 228 -13.87 -7.13 4.20
N ARG A 229 -13.51 -7.45 5.45
CA ARG A 229 -14.20 -6.95 6.63
C ARG A 229 -13.31 -6.98 7.87
N VAL A 230 -13.40 -5.93 8.69
CA VAL A 230 -12.84 -5.86 10.05
C VAL A 230 -13.99 -5.76 11.04
N THR A 231 -14.18 -6.76 11.89
CA THR A 231 -15.22 -6.75 12.94
C THR A 231 -14.58 -6.47 14.28
N VAL A 232 -14.91 -5.33 14.90
CA VAL A 232 -14.40 -4.94 16.22
C VAL A 232 -15.38 -5.34 17.33
N GLY A 233 -14.83 -5.99 18.35
CA GLY A 233 -15.51 -6.38 19.58
C GLY A 233 -14.75 -5.91 20.82
N PRO A 234 -15.26 -6.20 22.03
CA PRO A 234 -14.73 -5.65 23.28
C PRO A 234 -13.35 -6.19 23.64
N THR A 235 -13.02 -7.39 23.15
CA THR A 235 -11.75 -8.07 23.41
C THR A 235 -10.84 -8.10 22.19
N GLY A 236 -11.19 -7.47 21.07
CA GLY A 236 -10.41 -7.67 19.85
C GLY A 236 -11.03 -7.25 18.53
N ALA A 237 -10.29 -7.50 17.46
CA ALA A 237 -10.76 -7.37 16.09
C ALA A 237 -10.59 -8.69 15.33
N ASP A 238 -11.58 -9.03 14.52
CA ASP A 238 -11.54 -10.13 13.56
C ASP A 238 -11.39 -9.55 12.14
N ILE A 239 -10.54 -10.15 11.32
CA ILE A 239 -10.21 -9.65 9.98
C ILE A 239 -10.46 -10.75 8.97
N ARG A 240 -11.37 -10.48 8.03
CA ARG A 240 -11.70 -11.35 6.91
C ARG A 240 -11.04 -10.83 5.64
N LEU A 241 -10.39 -11.72 4.89
CA LEU A 241 -9.66 -11.39 3.67
C LEU A 241 -10.42 -11.82 2.40
N ARG A 242 -10.14 -11.13 1.29
CA ARG A 242 -10.54 -11.52 -0.07
C ARG A 242 -9.44 -12.36 -0.70
N VAL A 243 -9.76 -13.59 -1.11
CA VAL A 243 -8.77 -14.47 -1.74
C VAL A 243 -8.44 -13.99 -3.16
N GLU A 244 -9.42 -13.44 -3.87
CA GLU A 244 -9.29 -12.92 -5.23
C GLU A 244 -8.43 -11.64 -5.29
N GLY A 245 -8.47 -10.82 -4.23
CA GLY A 245 -7.70 -9.58 -4.14
C GLY A 245 -6.18 -9.82 -4.13
N LEU A 246 -5.75 -10.97 -3.63
CA LEU A 246 -4.34 -11.36 -3.60
C LEU A 246 -3.80 -11.69 -4.99
N ALA A 247 -4.63 -12.29 -5.87
CA ALA A 247 -4.23 -12.63 -7.24
C ALA A 247 -3.96 -11.38 -8.10
N GLY A 248 -4.74 -10.32 -7.89
CA GLY A 248 -4.49 -9.00 -8.49
C GLY A 248 -3.18 -8.37 -7.98
N LEU A 249 -2.92 -8.44 -6.68
CA LEU A 249 -1.68 -7.92 -6.09
C LEU A 249 -0.43 -8.61 -6.65
N VAL A 250 -0.46 -9.94 -6.79
CA VAL A 250 0.67 -10.71 -7.35
C VAL A 250 0.95 -10.34 -8.80
N ARG A 251 -0.09 -10.01 -9.58
CA ARG A 251 0.06 -9.52 -10.95
C ARG A 251 0.75 -8.16 -11.01
N ASP A 252 0.37 -7.24 -10.11
CA ASP A 252 0.98 -5.91 -10.02
C ASP A 252 2.46 -6.00 -9.57
N LEU A 253 2.81 -7.01 -8.76
CA LEU A 253 4.16 -7.25 -8.27
C LEU A 253 5.04 -8.06 -9.22
N ARG A 254 4.47 -8.61 -10.30
CA ARG A 254 5.29 -9.26 -11.33
C ARG A 254 6.20 -8.20 -11.95
N PRO A 255 7.50 -8.49 -12.14
CA PRO A 255 8.33 -7.69 -13.02
C PRO A 255 7.62 -7.62 -14.37
N VAL A 256 7.60 -6.43 -14.99
CA VAL A 256 7.25 -6.33 -16.42
C VAL A 256 8.21 -7.28 -17.14
N ALA A 257 7.68 -8.40 -17.64
CA ALA A 257 8.48 -9.41 -18.33
C ALA A 257 9.14 -8.72 -19.52
N GLY A 258 10.48 -8.71 -19.54
CA GLY A 258 11.26 -8.06 -20.59
C GLY A 258 12.68 -7.65 -20.23
N TRP A 259 13.13 -7.79 -18.98
CA TRP A 259 14.44 -7.23 -18.57
C TRP A 259 15.56 -8.25 -18.33
N ARG A 260 15.37 -9.55 -18.58
CA ARG A 260 16.36 -10.58 -18.23
C ARG A 260 17.01 -11.39 -19.36
N ASP A 261 16.63 -11.19 -20.63
CA ASP A 261 17.18 -11.99 -21.74
C ASP A 261 18.06 -11.19 -22.73
N ALA A 262 18.79 -10.19 -22.26
CA ALA A 262 19.81 -9.52 -23.08
C ALA A 262 21.08 -9.22 -22.26
N ALA A 263 21.86 -10.27 -22.03
CA ALA A 263 23.26 -10.19 -21.65
C ALA A 263 24.04 -11.24 -22.45
#